data_AF-A0A367KBJ9-F1
#
_entry.id   AF-A0A367KBJ9-F1
#
_cell.length_a   1.000
_cell.length_b   1.000
_cell.length_c   1.000
_cell.angle_alpha   90.00
_cell.angle_beta   90.00
_cell.angle_gamma   90.00
#
_symmetry.space_group_name_H-M   'P 1'
#
loop_
_entity.id
_entity.type
_entity.pdbx_description
1 polymer ?
#
loop_
_entity_poly.entity_id
_entity_poly.type
_entity_poly.pdbx_seq_one_letter_code
_entity_poly.pdbx_strand_id
1 'polypeptide(L)' 'MKTSTRSRSDASKIPRPMNSFMIYRLEKQREIVKECPGANHRDISKIIAKWWKEMSDEEKQPYRAKALMARHEHSQR' A
#
# COMPACT_ATOMS: atom_id res chain seq x y z
N MET A 1 2.80 20.15 13.55
CA MET A 1 2.15 19.71 12.29
C MET A 1 2.91 18.49 11.77
N LYS A 2 2.26 17.33 11.58
CA LYS A 2 2.96 16.07 11.24
C LYS A 2 3.19 15.97 9.73
N THR A 3 4.24 16.61 9.21
CA THR A 3 4.72 16.39 7.84
C THR A 3 5.73 15.26 7.84
N SER A 4 5.32 14.08 7.34
CA SER A 4 6.23 12.94 7.17
C SER A 4 7.16 13.23 5.99
N THR A 5 8.37 13.65 6.32
CA THR A 5 9.48 13.90 5.40
C THR A 5 9.86 12.59 4.70
N ARG A 6 9.61 12.49 3.40
CA ARG A 6 10.11 11.39 2.56
C ARG A 6 11.61 11.60 2.36
N SER A 7 12.42 11.13 3.32
CA SER A 7 13.88 11.21 3.24
C SER A 7 14.38 10.37 2.05
N ARG A 8 15.06 11.04 1.12
CA ARG A 8 15.87 10.40 0.08
C ARG A 8 17.14 9.88 0.76
N SER A 9 17.15 8.64 1.26
CA SER A 9 18.38 8.07 1.83
C SER A 9 18.34 6.54 1.79
N ASP A 10 19.44 5.95 1.32
CA ASP A 10 19.81 4.54 1.21
C ASP A 10 19.22 3.73 0.05
N ALA A 11 19.99 3.69 -1.04
CA ALA A 11 19.96 2.63 -2.05
C ALA A 11 20.42 1.24 -1.50
N SER A 12 20.58 1.12 -0.18
CA SER A 12 21.16 -0.03 0.54
C SER A 12 20.15 -0.71 1.49
N LYS A 13 18.93 -0.19 1.62
CA LYS A 13 17.90 -0.76 2.51
C LYS A 13 16.92 -1.60 1.70
N ILE A 14 16.91 -2.91 1.96
CA ILE A 14 15.85 -3.80 1.46
C ILE A 14 14.51 -3.17 1.88
N PRO A 15 13.66 -2.78 0.92
CA PRO A 15 12.42 -2.10 1.24
C PRO A 15 11.53 -3.05 2.04
N ARG A 16 10.95 -2.52 3.13
CA ARG A 16 10.09 -3.28 4.04
C ARG A 16 9.03 -4.05 3.24
N PRO A 17 8.72 -5.30 3.64
CA PRO A 17 7.72 -6.08 2.93
C PRO A 17 6.37 -5.35 2.96
N MET A 18 5.67 -5.36 1.82
CA MET A 18 4.41 -4.66 1.68
C MET A 18 3.35 -5.28 2.58
N ASN A 19 2.79 -4.47 3.49
CA ASN A 19 1.68 -4.89 4.34
C ASN A 19 0.37 -5.02 3.53
N SER A 20 -0.66 -5.58 4.15
CA SER A 20 -1.94 -5.88 3.49
C SER A 20 -2.60 -4.65 2.88
N PHE A 21 -2.54 -3.52 3.58
CA PHE A 21 -3.03 -2.24 3.08
C PHE A 21 -2.21 -1.72 1.89
N MET A 22 -0.89 -1.87 1.89
CA MET A 22 -0.02 -1.41 0.80
C MET A 22 -0.25 -2.19 -0.49
N ILE A 23 -0.50 -3.50 -0.40
CA ILE A 23 -0.84 -4.33 -1.57
C ILE A 23 -2.15 -3.84 -2.19
N TYR A 24 -3.20 -3.70 -1.36
CA TYR A 24 -4.49 -3.17 -1.80
C TYR A 24 -4.38 -1.76 -2.38
N ARG A 25 -3.65 -0.87 -1.70
CA ARG A 25 -3.44 0.51 -2.13
C ARG A 25 -2.75 0.60 -3.48
N LEU A 26 -1.71 -0.19 -3.71
CA LEU A 26 -0.97 -0.16 -4.98
C LEU A 26 -1.85 -0.60 -6.15
N GLU A 27 -2.67 -1.64 -5.95
CA GLU A 27 -3.60 -2.13 -6.96
C GLU A 27 -4.65 -1.08 -7.30
N LYS A 28 -5.36 -0.55 -6.29
CA LYS A 28 -6.40 0.47 -6.48
C LYS A 28 -5.84 1.80 -6.98
N GLN A 29 -4.65 2.19 -6.54
CA GLN A 29 -4.00 3.40 -7.03
C GLN A 29 -3.68 3.28 -8.53
N ARG A 30 -3.17 2.13 -8.98
CA ARG A 30 -2.89 1.90 -10.40
C ARG A 30 -4.16 1.93 -11.24
N GLU A 31 -5.25 1.33 -10.74
CA GLU A 31 -6.57 1.37 -11.36
C GLU A 31 -7.07 2.81 -11.54
N ILE A 32 -7.08 3.60 -10.45
CA ILE A 32 -7.55 4.99 -10.50
C ILE A 32 -6.66 5.88 -11.38
N VAL A 33 -5.34 5.70 -11.36
CA VAL A 33 -4.42 6.47 -12.22
C VAL A 33 -4.58 6.08 -13.68
N LYS A 34 -4.93 4.82 -13.97
CA LYS A 34 -5.20 4.35 -15.33
C LYS A 34 -6.50 4.95 -15.86
N GLU A 35 -7.53 5.07 -15.04
CA GLU A 35 -8.80 5.71 -15.42
C GLU A 35 -8.70 7.24 -15.47
N CYS A 36 -7.97 7.83 -14.53
CA CYS A 36 -7.79 9.28 -14.39
C CYS A 36 -6.30 9.64 -14.39
N PRO A 37 -5.65 9.68 -15.57
CA PRO A 37 -4.26 10.10 -15.69
C PRO A 37 -4.15 11.59 -15.32
N GLY A 38 -3.62 11.88 -14.13
CA GLY A 38 -3.56 13.22 -13.54
C GLY A 38 -4.22 13.34 -12.17
N ALA A 39 -4.90 12.29 -11.71
CA ALA A 39 -5.46 12.25 -10.37
C ALA A 39 -4.36 12.35 -9.29
N ASN A 40 -4.58 13.21 -8.30
CA ASN A 40 -3.62 13.45 -7.23
C ASN A 40 -3.49 12.22 -6.32
N HIS A 41 -2.28 11.64 -6.27
CA HIS A 41 -1.98 10.49 -5.41
C HIS A 41 -2.31 10.73 -3.92
N ARG A 42 -2.27 11.99 -3.46
CA ARG A 42 -2.64 12.35 -2.09
C ARG A 42 -4.12 12.08 -1.83
N ASP A 43 -4.98 12.46 -2.77
CA ASP A 43 -6.43 12.32 -2.61
C ASP A 43 -6.88 10.89 -2.87
N ILE A 44 -6.28 10.21 -3.86
CA ILE A 44 -6.43 8.76 -4.05
C ILE A 44 -6.11 7.99 -2.77
N SER A 45 -5.01 8.33 -2.10
CA SER A 45 -4.62 7.64 -0.87
C SER A 45 -5.63 7.82 0.27
N LYS A 46 -6.33 8.96 0.33
CA LYS A 46 -7.41 9.19 1.32
C LYS A 46 -8.62 8.32 1.01
N ILE A 47 -9.01 8.25 -0.27
CA ILE A 47 -10.15 7.45 -0.74
C ILE A 47 -9.90 5.97 -0.46
N ILE A 48 -8.74 5.45 -0.87
CA ILE A 48 -8.35 4.05 -0.64
C ILE A 48 -8.31 3.72 0.86
N ALA A 49 -7.79 4.63 1.70
CA ALA A 49 -7.78 4.41 3.14
C ALA A 49 -9.19 4.31 3.72
N LYS A 50 -10.14 5.10 3.20
CA LYS A 50 -11.55 5.02 3.58
C LYS A 50 -12.15 3.67 3.14
N TRP A 51 -11.98 3.29 1.88
CA TRP A 51 -12.45 1.99 1.37
C TRP A 51 -11.87 0.82 2.13
N TRP A 52 -10.57 0.86 2.44
CA TRP A 52 -9.95 -0.17 3.27
C TRP A 52 -10.56 -0.22 4.67
N LYS A 53 -10.94 0.90 5.27
CA LYS A 53 -11.61 0.89 6.58
C LYS A 53 -13.01 0.28 6.46
N GLU A 54 -13.74 0.60 5.40
CA GLU A 54 -15.11 0.13 5.11
C GLU A 54 -15.17 -1.35 4.67
N MET A 55 -14.10 -1.87 4.09
CA MET A 55 -13.99 -3.25 3.61
C MET A 55 -14.08 -4.28 4.75
N SER A 56 -14.75 -5.41 4.51
CA SER A 56 -14.95 -6.46 5.52
C SER A 56 -13.66 -7.25 5.80
N ASP A 57 -13.59 -7.96 6.93
CA ASP A 57 -12.42 -8.76 7.29
C ASP A 57 -12.16 -9.89 6.27
N GLU A 58 -13.24 -10.44 5.70
CA GLU A 58 -13.20 -11.44 4.63
C GLU A 58 -12.53 -10.91 3.36
N GLU A 59 -12.87 -9.70 2.94
CA GLU A 59 -12.25 -9.05 1.77
C GLU A 59 -10.79 -8.66 2.05
N LYS A 60 -10.46 -8.33 3.31
CA LYS A 60 -9.09 -8.06 3.75
C LYS A 60 -8.24 -9.32 3.88
N GLN A 61 -8.85 -10.48 4.11
CA GLN A 61 -8.19 -11.75 4.35
C GLN A 61 -7.19 -12.14 3.25
N PRO A 62 -7.52 -12.09 1.95
CA PRO A 62 -6.54 -12.39 0.90
C PRO A 62 -5.35 -11.43 0.91
N TYR A 63 -5.57 -10.14 1.21
CA TYR A 63 -4.48 -9.16 1.32
C TYR A 63 -3.62 -9.39 2.57
N ARG A 64 -4.22 -9.84 3.68
CA ARG A 64 -3.49 -10.26 4.89
C ARG A 64 -2.62 -11.48 4.62
N ALA A 65 -3.13 -12.48 3.90
CA ALA A 65 -2.36 -13.65 3.50
C ALA A 65 -1.19 -13.26 2.57
N LYS A 66 -1.44 -12.45 1.53
CA LYS A 66 -0.39 -11.93 0.63
C LYS A 66 0.68 -11.14 1.39
N ALA A 67 0.29 -10.31 2.36
CA ALA A 67 1.23 -9.55 3.18
C ALA A 67 2.05 -10.43 4.12
N LEU A 68 1.44 -11.48 4.68
CA LEU A 68 2.14 -12.47 5.49
C LEU A 68 3.18 -13.22 4.66
N MET A 69 2.83 -13.63 3.43
CA MET A 69 3.76 -14.24 2.48
C MET A 69 4.90 -13.30 2.10
N ALA A 70 4.59 -12.05 1.74
CA ALA A 70 5.61 -11.05 1.42
C ALA A 70 6.56 -10.78 2.60
N ARG A 71 6.03 -10.78 3.84
CA ARG A 71 6.83 -10.67 5.06
C ARG A 71 7.73 -11.89 5.25
N HIS A 72 7.20 -13.09 5.04
CA HIS A 72 7.95 -14.33 5.17
C HIS A 72 9.09 -14.41 4.14
N GLU A 73 8.81 -14.09 2.87
CA GLU A 73 9.83 -14.03 1.81
C GLU A 73 10.93 -13.02 2.11
N HIS A 74 10.57 -11.82 2.59
CA HIS A 74 11.57 -10.83 3.00
C HIS A 74 12.36 -11.28 4.23
N SER A 75 11.78 -12.07 5.14
CA SER A 75 12.49 -12.61 6.30
C SER A 75 13.46 -13.74 5.94
N GLN A 76 13.29 -14.35 4.76
CA GLN A 76 14.14 -15.43 4.24
C GLN A 76 15.26 -14.90 3.32
N ARG A 77 15.30 -13.59 3.05
CA ARG A 77 16.35 -12.93 2.24
C ARG A 77 17.41 -12.26 3.10
#